data_AF-D9URW8-F1
#
_entry.id   AF-D9URW8-F1
#
_cell.length_a   1.000
_cell.length_b   1.000
_cell.length_c   1.000
_cell.angle_alpha   90.00
_cell.angle_beta   90.00
_cell.angle_gamma   90.00
#
_symmetry.space_group_name_H-M   'P 1'
#
loop_
_entity.id
_entity.type
_entity.pdbx_description
1 polymer ?
#
loop_
_entity_poly.entity_id
_entity_poly.type
_entity_poly.pdbx_seq_one_letter_code
_entity_poly.pdbx_strand_id
1 'polypeptide(L)'
;MSAPRAETGKAVLASVSEADPEDTAYFRARLVEPALILRGVAVALGGGVSRAVPVGGARRAGFLPVPEITTGLAVRDLLSGREGFPSVRLHWSPPGACHTVEWGDRVDHLNDEQRGAAFGYRPEAIIRSVDACRLACGLVTAAGGPRVGVWNLRELARDPRGSDASYRAAGTKAGSLMERQTGIEFRSALAPMPA
;
A
#
# COMPACT_ATOMS: atom_id res chain seq x y z
N MET A 1 9.83 37.62 4.66
CA MET A 1 8.94 36.71 5.41
C MET A 1 9.20 35.30 4.93
N SER A 2 10.02 34.54 5.66
CA SER A 2 10.32 33.14 5.32
C SER A 2 9.18 32.24 5.78
N ALA A 3 8.68 31.38 4.88
CA ALA A 3 7.75 30.33 5.24
C ALA A 3 8.40 29.37 6.27
N PRO A 4 7.65 28.87 7.26
CA PRO A 4 8.16 27.84 8.16
C PRO A 4 8.52 26.60 7.36
N ARG A 5 9.80 26.22 7.42
CA ARG A 5 10.32 24.97 6.85
C ARG A 5 9.68 23.84 7.64
N ALA A 6 8.82 23.05 7.00
CA ALA A 6 8.22 21.87 7.62
C ALA A 6 9.35 21.02 8.22
N GLU A 7 9.31 20.81 9.54
CA GLU A 7 10.21 19.88 10.21
C GLU A 7 10.13 18.55 9.47
N THR A 8 11.24 18.15 8.86
CA THR A 8 11.39 16.81 8.28
C THR A 8 11.22 15.83 9.42
N GLY A 9 10.03 15.24 9.50
CA GLY A 9 9.62 14.36 10.57
C GLY A 9 10.65 13.27 10.77
N LYS A 10 11.28 13.27 11.94
CA LYS A 10 12.10 12.16 12.41
C LYS A 10 11.20 10.93 12.40
N ALA A 11 11.48 9.97 11.51
CA ALA A 11 10.79 8.68 11.50
C ALA A 11 10.97 8.05 12.89
N VAL A 12 9.91 8.05 13.70
CA VAL A 12 9.88 7.33 14.97
C VAL A 12 9.67 5.88 14.62
N LEU A 13 10.78 5.15 14.46
CA LEU A 13 10.74 3.70 14.37
C LEU A 13 10.66 3.11 15.77
N ALA A 14 9.75 2.16 15.89
CA ALA A 14 9.49 1.31 17.05
C ALA A 14 8.76 1.99 18.21
N SER A 15 7.44 1.80 18.21
CA SER A 15 6.84 1.10 19.34
C SER A 15 6.03 -0.08 18.80
N VAL A 16 5.83 -1.09 19.64
CA VAL A 16 4.80 -2.12 19.43
C VAL A 16 3.44 -1.42 19.60
N SER A 17 3.14 -0.47 18.71
CA SER A 17 1.82 0.11 18.63
C SER A 17 0.87 -1.02 18.30
N GLU A 18 -0.27 -1.06 18.99
CA GLU A 18 -1.37 -1.92 18.59
C GLU A 18 -1.61 -1.72 17.09
N ALA A 19 -1.80 -2.85 16.41
CA ALA A 19 -2.10 -2.83 14.99
C ALA A 19 -3.31 -1.92 14.76
N ASP A 20 -3.28 -1.11 13.71
CA ASP A 20 -4.51 -0.52 13.22
C ASP A 20 -5.53 -1.66 12.97
N PRO A 21 -6.73 -1.63 13.60
CA PRO A 21 -7.74 -2.66 13.42
C PRO A 21 -8.16 -2.80 11.96
N GLU A 22 -8.15 -1.71 11.19
CA GLU A 22 -8.44 -1.76 9.75
C GLU A 22 -7.34 -2.51 8.99
N ASP A 23 -6.08 -2.29 9.34
CA ASP A 23 -4.95 -3.00 8.75
C ASP A 23 -4.97 -4.49 9.09
N THR A 24 -5.31 -4.81 10.33
CA THR A 24 -5.49 -6.19 10.77
C THR A 24 -6.63 -6.87 10.00
N ALA A 25 -7.78 -6.22 9.88
CA ALA A 25 -8.92 -6.73 9.12
C ALA A 25 -8.57 -6.93 7.65
N TYR A 26 -7.84 -5.97 7.05
CA TYR A 26 -7.39 -6.03 5.67
C TYR A 26 -6.57 -7.29 5.39
N PHE A 27 -5.55 -7.57 6.22
CA PHE A 27 -4.70 -8.74 6.05
C PHE A 27 -5.40 -10.05 6.41
N ARG A 28 -6.21 -10.09 7.49
CA ARG A 28 -6.95 -11.29 7.89
C ARG A 28 -7.88 -11.79 6.79
N ALA A 29 -8.54 -10.87 6.07
CA ALA A 29 -9.45 -11.22 4.98
C ALA A 29 -8.71 -11.73 3.72
N ARG A 30 -7.41 -11.49 3.59
CA ARG A 30 -6.67 -11.69 2.34
C ARG A 30 -5.56 -12.73 2.42
N LEU A 31 -4.98 -12.98 3.59
CA LEU A 31 -3.92 -13.97 3.75
C LEU A 31 -4.50 -15.39 3.77
N VAL A 32 -3.78 -16.33 3.14
CA VAL A 32 -4.07 -17.77 3.25
C VAL A 32 -3.98 -18.21 4.71
N GLU A 33 -2.99 -17.68 5.45
CA GLU A 33 -2.78 -17.93 6.87
C GLU A 33 -2.92 -16.63 7.68
N PRO A 34 -4.14 -16.28 8.14
CA PRO A 34 -4.40 -15.02 8.85
C PRO A 34 -3.59 -14.85 10.14
N ALA A 35 -3.19 -15.95 10.78
CA ALA A 35 -2.44 -15.92 12.05
C ALA A 35 -1.05 -15.25 11.91
N LEU A 36 -0.45 -15.22 10.71
CA LEU A 36 0.82 -14.54 10.46
C LEU A 36 0.77 -13.05 10.82
N ILE A 37 -0.41 -12.43 10.80
CA ILE A 37 -0.57 -11.00 11.15
C ILE A 37 -0.19 -10.71 12.60
N LEU A 38 -0.32 -11.68 13.50
CA LEU A 38 0.01 -11.54 14.92
C LEU A 38 1.52 -11.41 15.14
N ARG A 39 2.32 -11.90 14.18
CA ARG A 39 3.78 -11.79 14.15
C ARG A 39 4.27 -10.58 13.33
N GLY A 40 3.34 -9.79 12.80
CA GLY A 40 3.64 -8.61 11.98
C GLY A 40 4.29 -7.48 12.77
N VAL A 41 5.21 -6.77 12.13
CA VAL A 41 5.86 -5.59 12.69
C VAL A 41 5.08 -4.34 12.25
N ALA A 42 4.62 -3.54 13.21
CA ALA A 42 4.01 -2.24 12.94
C ALA A 42 5.10 -1.24 12.55
N VAL A 43 4.88 -0.54 11.44
CA VAL A 43 5.77 0.48 10.88
C VAL A 43 5.01 1.79 10.79
N ALA A 44 5.44 2.79 11.56
CA ALA A 44 4.93 4.14 11.45
C ALA A 44 5.47 4.81 10.18
N LEU A 45 4.56 5.23 9.30
CA LEU A 45 4.84 6.01 8.11
C LEU A 45 4.16 7.38 8.29
N GLY A 46 4.64 8.44 7.63
CA GLY A 46 4.23 9.85 7.86
C GLY A 46 2.74 10.21 7.69
N GLY A 47 1.84 9.23 7.57
CA GLY A 47 0.39 9.38 7.56
C GLY A 47 -0.38 8.20 8.19
N GLY A 48 0.28 7.29 8.90
CA GLY A 48 -0.38 6.15 9.55
C GLY A 48 0.55 5.01 9.93
N VAL A 49 -0.03 3.90 10.39
CA VAL A 49 0.71 2.68 10.73
C VAL A 49 0.41 1.62 9.66
N SER A 50 1.46 1.04 9.09
CA SER A 50 1.36 -0.10 8.18
C SER A 50 2.04 -1.33 8.79
N ARG A 51 1.53 -2.52 8.48
CA ARG A 51 2.10 -3.77 9.01
C ARG A 51 2.96 -4.51 7.98
N ALA A 52 4.22 -4.75 8.35
CA ALA A 52 5.09 -5.68 7.65
C ALA A 52 4.81 -7.11 8.15
N VAL A 53 4.27 -7.96 7.29
CA VAL A 53 3.90 -9.36 7.64
C VAL A 53 5.05 -10.31 7.33
N PRO A 54 5.54 -11.10 8.31
CA PRO A 54 6.65 -12.00 8.09
C PRO A 54 6.31 -13.09 7.06
N VAL A 55 7.35 -13.73 6.52
CA VAL A 55 7.21 -15.01 5.81
C VAL A 55 6.85 -16.12 6.78
N GLY A 56 6.23 -17.17 6.26
CA GLY A 56 5.79 -18.33 7.03
C GLY A 56 4.71 -19.10 6.27
N GLY A 57 4.66 -20.41 6.47
CA GLY A 57 3.73 -21.29 5.77
C GLY A 57 3.82 -21.10 4.25
N ALA A 58 2.71 -20.72 3.62
CA ALA A 58 2.64 -20.44 2.18
C ALA A 58 3.22 -19.07 1.75
N ARG A 59 3.38 -18.11 2.68
CA ARG A 59 3.93 -16.78 2.38
C ARG A 59 5.46 -16.86 2.33
N ARG A 60 6.04 -16.74 1.12
CA ARG A 60 7.49 -16.83 0.89
C ARG A 60 8.18 -15.47 0.71
N ALA A 61 7.41 -14.42 0.45
CA ALA A 61 7.91 -13.07 0.30
C ALA A 61 6.96 -12.04 0.91
N GLY A 62 7.42 -10.79 1.01
CA GLY A 62 6.58 -9.66 1.36
C GLY A 62 7.19 -8.35 0.90
N PHE A 63 6.36 -7.31 0.91
CA PHE A 63 6.78 -5.97 0.55
C PHE A 63 6.04 -4.92 1.39
N LEU A 64 6.64 -3.74 1.51
CA LEU A 64 6.06 -2.55 2.11
C LEU A 64 6.44 -1.33 1.26
N PRO A 65 5.48 -0.64 0.62
CA PRO A 65 5.74 0.62 -0.05
C PRO A 65 6.03 1.71 0.99
N VAL A 66 6.97 2.60 0.68
CA VAL A 66 7.39 3.71 1.54
C VAL A 66 7.60 4.98 0.72
N PRO A 67 7.15 6.15 1.20
CA PRO A 67 7.14 7.37 0.40
C PRO A 67 8.54 7.98 0.19
N GLU A 68 9.47 7.72 1.11
CA GLU A 68 10.80 8.34 1.12
C GLU A 68 11.92 7.31 1.27
N ILE A 69 13.07 7.58 0.63
CA ILE A 69 14.24 6.69 0.65
C ILE A 69 14.80 6.50 2.07
N THR A 70 14.82 7.59 2.85
CA THR A 70 15.25 7.60 4.26
C THR A 70 14.35 6.70 5.10
N THR A 71 13.03 6.78 4.91
CA THR A 71 12.06 5.88 5.54
C THR A 71 12.31 4.44 5.13
N GLY A 72 12.54 4.18 3.84
CA GLY A 72 12.84 2.83 3.35
C GLY A 72 14.11 2.21 3.91
N LEU A 73 15.19 2.98 4.04
CA LEU A 73 16.42 2.52 4.68
C LEU A 73 16.17 2.16 6.15
N ALA A 74 15.46 3.03 6.85
CA ALA A 74 15.19 2.85 8.26
C ALA A 74 14.26 1.63 8.53
N VAL A 75 13.27 1.38 7.66
CA VAL A 75 12.44 0.17 7.68
C VAL A 75 13.24 -1.08 7.33
N ARG A 76 14.10 -1.03 6.31
CA ARG A 76 14.99 -2.14 5.96
C ARG A 76 15.83 -2.56 7.17
N ASP A 77 16.43 -1.59 7.84
CA ASP A 77 17.30 -1.84 8.99
C ASP A 77 16.47 -2.34 10.20
N LEU A 78 15.26 -1.83 10.39
CA LEU A 78 14.32 -2.32 11.41
C LEU A 78 14.00 -3.81 11.23
N LEU A 79 13.73 -4.25 10.00
CA LEU A 79 13.30 -5.63 9.71
C LEU A 79 14.48 -6.60 9.58
N SER A 80 15.67 -6.10 9.24
CA SER A 80 16.85 -6.93 9.02
C SER A 80 17.23 -7.74 10.27
N GLY A 81 17.46 -9.03 10.08
CA GLY A 81 17.81 -9.95 11.17
C GLY A 81 16.64 -10.38 12.07
N ARG A 82 15.43 -9.87 11.84
CA ARG A 82 14.23 -10.33 12.56
C ARG A 82 13.73 -11.66 12.01
N GLU A 83 13.26 -12.52 12.91
CA GLU A 83 12.63 -13.78 12.52
C GLU A 83 11.42 -13.51 11.60
N GLY A 84 11.35 -14.24 10.49
CA GLY A 84 10.30 -14.06 9.48
C GLY A 84 10.55 -12.93 8.48
N PHE A 85 11.69 -12.23 8.53
CA PHE A 85 12.06 -11.21 7.54
C PHE A 85 13.44 -11.51 6.92
N PRO A 86 13.61 -12.66 6.23
CA PRO A 86 14.88 -12.97 5.61
C PRO A 86 15.17 -12.04 4.42
N SER A 87 16.45 -11.79 4.16
CA SER A 87 16.93 -11.11 2.95
C SER A 87 16.23 -9.78 2.65
N VAL A 88 16.08 -8.90 3.64
CA VAL A 88 15.41 -7.60 3.47
C VAL A 88 16.19 -6.71 2.49
N ARG A 89 15.48 -6.12 1.52
CA ARG A 89 16.01 -5.32 0.41
C ARG A 89 15.21 -4.04 0.26
N LEU A 90 15.87 -2.95 -0.10
CA LEU A 90 15.20 -1.71 -0.50
C LEU A 90 15.32 -1.56 -2.01
N HIS A 91 14.19 -1.43 -2.68
CA HIS A 91 14.08 -1.14 -4.11
C HIS A 91 13.78 0.35 -4.27
N TRP A 92 14.70 1.04 -4.95
CA TRP A 92 14.54 2.44 -5.29
C TRP A 92 13.65 2.58 -6.51
N SER A 93 12.88 3.67 -6.50
CA SER A 93 11.95 4.03 -7.55
C SER A 93 12.31 5.43 -8.04
N PRO A 94 11.96 5.80 -9.29
CA PRO A 94 12.12 7.16 -9.77
C PRO A 94 11.38 8.19 -8.88
N PRO A 95 11.72 9.49 -8.96
CA PRO A 95 10.98 10.53 -8.27
C PRO A 95 9.48 10.50 -8.60
N GLY A 96 8.63 10.71 -7.59
CA GLY A 96 7.17 10.66 -7.71
C GLY A 96 6.55 9.27 -7.58
N ALA A 97 7.38 8.24 -7.33
CA ALA A 97 6.97 6.87 -7.04
C ALA A 97 7.43 6.47 -5.63
N CYS A 98 6.63 5.68 -4.90
CA CYS A 98 7.10 5.14 -3.62
C CYS A 98 8.26 4.16 -3.83
N HIS A 99 9.19 4.13 -2.89
CA HIS A 99 10.16 3.04 -2.82
C HIS A 99 9.49 1.82 -2.21
N THR A 100 10.12 0.66 -2.34
CA THR A 100 9.58 -0.58 -1.77
C THR A 100 10.62 -1.30 -0.95
N VAL A 101 10.29 -1.64 0.29
CA VAL A 101 11.09 -2.57 1.10
C VAL A 101 10.53 -3.97 0.87
N GLU A 102 11.34 -4.90 0.40
CA GLU A 102 10.97 -6.30 0.14
C GLU A 102 11.73 -7.26 1.06
N TRP A 103 11.16 -8.42 1.34
CA TRP A 103 11.81 -9.50 2.10
C TRP A 103 11.36 -10.87 1.58
N GLY A 104 12.12 -11.91 1.92
CA GLY A 104 11.89 -13.27 1.43
C GLY A 104 12.43 -13.52 0.02
N ASP A 105 11.78 -14.44 -0.70
CA ASP A 105 12.11 -14.81 -2.07
C ASP A 105 12.12 -13.58 -3.00
N ARG A 106 12.90 -13.64 -4.08
CA ARG A 106 12.83 -12.64 -5.16
C ARG A 106 11.62 -12.92 -6.03
N VAL A 107 10.86 -11.86 -6.34
CA VAL A 107 9.59 -11.94 -7.07
C VAL A 107 9.53 -10.99 -8.27
N ASP A 108 10.68 -10.46 -8.66
CA ASP A 108 10.90 -9.51 -9.76
C ASP A 108 10.56 -10.08 -11.15
N HIS A 109 10.69 -11.39 -11.31
CA HIS A 109 10.41 -12.12 -12.56
C HIS A 109 9.00 -12.73 -12.61
N LEU A 110 8.19 -12.54 -11.56
CA LEU A 110 6.87 -13.14 -11.44
C LEU A 110 5.79 -12.19 -11.96
N ASN A 111 4.73 -12.75 -12.55
CA ASN A 111 3.52 -11.97 -12.86
C ASN A 111 2.74 -11.63 -11.59
N ASP A 112 1.73 -10.77 -11.69
CA ASP A 112 0.98 -10.29 -10.51
C ASP A 112 0.30 -11.42 -9.73
N GLU A 113 -0.21 -12.44 -10.43
CA GLU A 113 -0.82 -13.60 -9.79
C GLU A 113 0.20 -14.42 -8.97
N GLN A 114 1.36 -14.69 -9.56
CA GLN A 114 2.47 -15.40 -8.92
C GLN A 114 3.08 -14.60 -7.76
N ARG A 115 3.21 -13.27 -7.92
CA ARG A 115 3.65 -12.37 -6.83
C ARG A 115 2.66 -12.42 -5.67
N GLY A 116 1.36 -12.31 -5.96
CA GLY A 116 0.31 -12.41 -4.96
C GLY A 116 0.35 -13.72 -4.17
N ALA A 117 0.58 -14.83 -4.87
CA ALA A 117 0.74 -16.15 -4.24
C ALA A 117 2.02 -16.24 -3.40
N ALA A 118 3.15 -15.70 -3.87
CA ALA A 118 4.40 -15.63 -3.10
C ALA A 118 4.23 -14.77 -1.83
N PHE A 119 3.38 -13.74 -1.88
CA PHE A 119 2.98 -12.95 -0.72
C PHE A 119 1.94 -13.66 0.16
N GLY A 120 1.57 -14.91 -0.12
CA GLY A 120 0.64 -15.69 0.70
C GLY A 120 -0.78 -15.12 0.71
N TYR A 121 -1.17 -14.36 -0.31
CA TYR A 121 -2.56 -13.94 -0.48
C TYR A 121 -3.40 -15.11 -1.02
N ARG A 122 -4.68 -15.12 -0.63
CA ARG A 122 -5.68 -16.06 -1.14
C ARG A 122 -5.92 -15.83 -2.62
N PRO A 123 -6.19 -16.87 -3.42
CA PRO A 123 -6.52 -16.72 -4.84
C PRO A 123 -7.59 -15.67 -5.12
N GLU A 124 -8.65 -15.60 -4.31
CA GLU A 124 -9.75 -14.65 -4.50
C GLU A 124 -9.35 -13.20 -4.19
N ALA A 125 -8.35 -12.99 -3.33
CA ALA A 125 -7.78 -11.67 -3.09
C ALA A 125 -6.90 -11.23 -4.25
N ILE A 126 -6.11 -12.16 -4.80
CA ILE A 126 -5.23 -11.93 -5.96
C ILE A 126 -6.06 -11.54 -7.18
N ILE A 127 -7.08 -12.35 -7.52
CA ILE A 127 -7.96 -12.09 -8.67
C ILE A 127 -8.60 -10.70 -8.57
N ARG A 128 -9.19 -10.38 -7.40
CA ARG A 128 -9.79 -9.05 -7.17
C ARG A 128 -8.80 -7.90 -7.35
N SER A 129 -7.56 -8.07 -6.88
CA SER A 129 -6.51 -7.06 -7.03
C SER A 129 -6.08 -6.89 -8.49
N VAL A 130 -5.86 -8.00 -9.21
CA VAL A 130 -5.47 -7.97 -10.62
C VAL A 130 -6.57 -7.36 -11.49
N ASP A 131 -7.83 -7.72 -11.26
CA ASP A 131 -8.96 -7.16 -12.00
C ASP A 131 -9.12 -5.65 -11.74
N ALA A 132 -8.95 -5.21 -10.48
CA ALA A 132 -8.95 -3.79 -10.14
C ALA A 132 -7.83 -3.03 -10.87
N CYS A 133 -6.61 -3.58 -10.93
CA CYS A 133 -5.50 -3.00 -11.68
C CYS A 133 -5.80 -2.93 -13.19
N ARG A 134 -6.36 -4.00 -13.77
CA ARG A 134 -6.73 -4.04 -15.20
C ARG A 134 -7.79 -3.01 -15.54
N LEU A 135 -8.81 -2.86 -14.69
CA LEU A 135 -9.86 -1.84 -14.86
C LEU A 135 -9.27 -0.42 -14.77
N ALA A 136 -8.43 -0.15 -13.77
CA ALA A 136 -7.78 1.15 -13.62
C ALA A 136 -6.89 1.48 -14.84
N CYS A 137 -6.08 0.53 -15.31
CA CYS A 137 -5.20 0.73 -16.48
C CYS A 137 -5.98 0.82 -17.81
N GLY A 138 -7.05 0.03 -17.96
CA GLY A 138 -7.93 0.06 -19.13
C GLY A 138 -8.66 1.39 -19.27
N LEU A 139 -9.10 1.97 -18.16
CA LEU A 139 -9.69 3.31 -18.11
C LEU A 139 -8.69 4.40 -18.52
N VAL A 140 -7.43 4.30 -18.06
CA VAL A 140 -6.36 5.25 -18.45
C VAL A 140 -6.04 5.15 -19.94
N THR A 141 -6.00 3.93 -20.49
CA THR A 141 -5.71 3.69 -21.91
C THR A 141 -6.85 4.20 -22.80
N ALA A 142 -8.11 3.96 -22.41
CA ALA A 142 -9.28 4.47 -23.14
C ALA A 142 -9.39 6.00 -23.13
N ALA A 143 -8.81 6.66 -22.11
CA ALA A 143 -8.74 8.12 -22.00
C ALA A 143 -7.55 8.75 -22.72
N GLY A 144 -6.72 7.98 -23.43
CA GLY A 144 -5.54 8.50 -24.16
C GLY A 144 -4.39 8.94 -23.26
N GLY A 145 -4.38 8.53 -21.99
CA GLY A 145 -3.30 8.86 -21.05
C GLY A 145 -2.09 7.93 -21.17
N PRO A 146 -0.89 8.37 -20.73
CA PRO A 146 0.29 7.50 -20.69
C PRO A 146 0.08 6.32 -19.72
N ARG A 147 0.68 5.17 -20.05
CA ARG A 147 0.70 4.00 -19.17
C ARG A 147 1.49 4.32 -17.90
N VAL A 148 0.80 4.55 -16.79
CA VAL A 148 1.44 4.71 -15.48
C VAL A 148 1.65 3.33 -14.86
N GLY A 149 2.88 3.04 -14.42
CA GLY A 149 3.23 1.82 -13.70
C GLY A 149 2.37 1.64 -12.46
N VAL A 150 2.06 0.38 -12.15
CA VAL A 150 1.14 -0.10 -11.13
C VAL A 150 1.42 0.54 -9.75
N TRP A 151 0.41 1.21 -9.19
CA TRP A 151 0.44 1.78 -7.82
C TRP A 151 -0.66 1.22 -6.92
N ASN A 152 -0.29 1.17 -5.64
CA ASN A 152 -1.03 0.87 -4.42
C ASN A 152 -2.51 1.28 -4.45
N LEU A 153 -3.42 0.30 -4.56
CA LEU A 153 -4.88 0.49 -4.48
C LEU A 153 -5.34 1.17 -3.17
N ARG A 154 -4.51 1.13 -2.10
CA ARG A 154 -4.82 1.74 -0.81
C ARG A 154 -4.57 3.25 -0.77
N GLU A 155 -3.66 3.76 -1.60
CA GLU A 155 -3.39 5.21 -1.73
C GLU A 155 -4.35 5.89 -2.72
N LEU A 156 -4.72 5.20 -3.81
CA LEU A 156 -5.81 5.64 -4.70
C LEU A 156 -7.15 5.80 -3.96
N ALA A 157 -7.38 5.01 -2.90
CA ALA A 157 -8.56 5.13 -2.05
C ALA A 157 -8.46 6.24 -0.98
N ARG A 158 -7.27 6.81 -0.74
CA ARG A 158 -7.03 7.81 0.33
C ARG A 158 -6.68 9.21 -0.16
N ASP A 159 -6.34 9.41 -1.43
CA ASP A 159 -6.04 10.74 -1.99
C ASP A 159 -7.07 11.21 -3.05
N PRO A 160 -8.13 11.94 -2.66
CA PRO A 160 -9.03 12.60 -3.60
C PRO A 160 -8.47 13.91 -4.20
N ARG A 161 -7.20 14.29 -3.93
CA ARG A 161 -6.64 15.62 -4.21
C ARG A 161 -5.41 15.64 -5.13
N GLY A 162 -5.14 14.56 -5.86
CA GLY A 162 -4.17 14.58 -6.98
C GLY A 162 -4.44 15.77 -7.92
N SER A 163 -3.44 16.64 -8.06
CA SER A 163 -3.57 18.06 -8.45
C SER A 163 -3.81 18.34 -9.95
N ASP A 164 -4.26 17.37 -10.71
CA ASP A 164 -4.46 17.52 -12.15
C ASP A 164 -5.95 17.47 -12.53
N ALA A 165 -6.40 18.39 -13.39
CA ALA A 165 -7.81 18.53 -13.77
C ALA A 165 -8.34 17.26 -14.45
N SER A 166 -7.48 16.51 -15.13
CA SER A 166 -7.76 15.21 -15.74
C SER A 166 -8.01 14.10 -14.70
N TYR A 167 -7.37 14.18 -13.52
CA TYR A 167 -7.56 13.22 -12.43
C TYR A 167 -8.89 13.44 -11.68
N ARG A 168 -9.42 14.68 -11.59
CA ARG A 168 -10.74 14.94 -10.96
C ARG A 168 -11.89 14.24 -11.67
N ALA A 169 -11.91 14.32 -13.00
CA ALA A 169 -12.97 13.70 -13.80
C ALA A 169 -12.94 12.16 -13.77
N ALA A 170 -11.73 11.58 -13.74
CA ALA A 170 -11.53 10.13 -13.64
C ALA A 170 -11.80 9.59 -12.22
N GLY A 171 -11.34 10.29 -11.18
CA GLY A 171 -11.52 9.90 -9.77
C GLY A 171 -12.99 9.86 -9.33
N THR A 172 -13.80 10.82 -9.81
CA THR A 172 -15.24 10.87 -9.49
C THR A 172 -16.00 9.69 -10.09
N LYS A 173 -15.64 9.27 -11.31
CA LYS A 173 -16.23 8.09 -11.96
C LYS A 173 -15.75 6.77 -11.35
N ALA A 174 -14.47 6.68 -10.99
CA ALA A 174 -13.90 5.48 -10.37
C ALA A 174 -14.43 5.25 -8.94
N GLY A 175 -14.57 6.30 -8.13
CA GLY A 175 -15.15 6.21 -6.79
C GLY A 175 -16.60 5.72 -6.79
N SER A 176 -17.42 6.25 -7.70
CA SER A 176 -18.83 5.83 -7.86
C SER A 176 -19.00 4.41 -8.41
N LEU A 177 -18.00 3.87 -9.12
CA LEU A 177 -18.04 2.49 -9.61
C LEU A 177 -17.62 1.49 -8.53
N MET A 178 -16.62 1.84 -7.70
CA MET A 178 -16.18 1.00 -6.58
C MET A 178 -17.25 0.89 -5.48
N GLU A 179 -17.91 2.00 -5.12
CA GLU A 179 -18.99 2.01 -4.11
C GLU A 179 -20.14 1.07 -4.48
N ARG A 180 -20.46 0.96 -5.77
CA ARG A 180 -21.48 0.05 -6.31
C ARG A 180 -21.07 -1.43 -6.33
N GLN A 181 -19.78 -1.74 -6.38
CA GLN A 181 -19.29 -3.13 -6.50
C GLN A 181 -18.89 -3.74 -5.15
N THR A 182 -18.53 -2.93 -4.16
CA THR A 182 -18.05 -3.43 -2.85
C THR A 182 -19.02 -3.22 -1.70
N GLY A 183 -20.10 -2.45 -1.88
CA GLY A 183 -21.08 -2.17 -0.82
C GLY A 183 -20.51 -1.37 0.36
N ILE A 184 -19.42 -0.63 0.14
CA ILE A 184 -18.79 0.23 1.14
C ILE A 184 -19.20 1.67 0.82
N GLU A 185 -20.07 2.26 1.64
CA GLU A 185 -20.44 3.68 1.52
C GLU A 185 -19.24 4.58 1.83
N PHE A 186 -18.91 5.50 0.93
CA PHE A 186 -17.97 6.59 1.19
C PHE A 186 -18.76 7.82 1.63
N ARG A 187 -19.01 7.95 2.94
CA ARG A 187 -19.62 9.18 3.49
C ARG A 187 -18.60 10.31 3.50
N SER A 188 -18.88 11.33 2.70
CA SER A 188 -18.17 12.62 2.72
C SER A 188 -18.39 13.30 4.08
N ALA A 189 -17.38 13.29 4.94
CA ALA A 189 -17.39 13.97 6.23
C ALA A 189 -17.06 15.47 6.02
N LEU A 190 -18.00 16.22 5.46
CA LEU A 190 -18.03 17.69 5.54
C LEU A 190 -19.47 18.12 5.82
N ALA A 191 -19.84 18.14 7.11
CA ALA A 191 -20.87 19.09 7.55
C ALA A 191 -20.23 20.49 7.54
N PRO A 192 -20.87 21.51 6.95
CA PRO A 192 -20.38 22.87 7.07
C PRO A 192 -20.47 23.32 8.54
N MET A 193 -19.35 23.76 9.12
CA MET A 193 -19.41 24.54 10.35
C MET A 193 -20.13 25.86 10.06
N PRO A 194 -21.07 26.31 10.90
CA PRO A 194 -21.69 27.61 10.76
C PRO A 194 -20.64 28.72 10.96
N ALA A 195 -20.86 29.82 10.24
CA ALA A 195 -19.98 30.99 10.15
C ALA A 195 -19.78 31.71 11.50
#